data_AF-A0A961C2J2-F1
#
_entry.id   AF-A0A961C2J2-F1
#
_cell.length_a   1.000
_cell.length_b   1.000
_cell.length_c   1.000
_cell.angle_alpha   90.00
_cell.angle_beta   90.00
_cell.angle_gamma   90.00
#
_symmetry.space_group_name_H-M   'P 1'
#
loop_
_entity.id
_entity.type
_entity.pdbx_description
1 polymer ?
#
loop_
_entity_poly.entity_id
_entity_poly.type
_entity_poly.pdbx_seq_one_letter_code
_entity_poly.pdbx_strand_id
1 'polypeptide(L)' 'MKSKREEMDIVAAYQQVGTYRAVAEICGTTHKTVKRVIERAEGGEERPVRAPRPS' A
#
# COMPACT_ATOMS: atom_id res chain seq x y z
N MET A 1 -8.76 -7.36 -6.06
CA MET A 1 -7.77 -7.03 -5.00
C MET A 1 -6.52 -6.51 -5.69
N LYS A 2 -5.86 -5.46 -5.17
CA LYS A 2 -4.56 -5.03 -5.70
C LYS A 2 -3.55 -6.15 -5.56
N SER A 3 -2.81 -6.45 -6.62
CA SER A 3 -1.88 -7.57 -6.68
C SER A 3 -0.63 -7.28 -5.83
N LYS A 4 0.11 -8.32 -5.41
CA LYS A 4 1.36 -8.18 -4.63
C LYS A 4 2.39 -7.28 -5.35
N ARG A 5 2.37 -7.26 -6.68
CA ARG A 5 3.19 -6.37 -7.53
C ARG A 5 2.88 -4.89 -7.33
N GLU A 6 1.60 -4.51 -7.35
CA GLU A 6 1.20 -3.11 -7.13
C GLU A 6 1.60 -2.62 -5.72
N GLU A 7 1.64 -3.50 -4.71
CA GLU A 7 2.16 -3.14 -3.38
C GLU A 7 3.68 -2.90 -3.42
N MET A 8 4.44 -3.73 -4.13
CA MET A 8 5.88 -3.53 -4.31
C MET A 8 6.19 -2.22 -5.05
N ASP A 9 5.43 -1.88 -6.08
CA ASP A 9 5.60 -0.63 -6.83
C ASP A 9 5.35 0.60 -5.94
N ILE A 10 4.34 0.54 -5.06
CA ILE A 10 4.05 1.62 -4.10
C ILE A 10 5.21 1.81 -3.11
N VAL A 11 5.77 0.70 -2.59
CA VAL A 11 6.90 0.75 -1.63
C VAL A 11 8.17 1.28 -2.31
N ALA A 12 8.44 0.85 -3.54
CA ALA A 12 9.58 1.34 -4.32
C ALA A 12 9.44 2.84 -4.64
N ALA A 13 8.26 3.27 -5.09
CA ALA A 13 7.99 4.67 -5.40
C ALA A 13 8.13 5.57 -4.16
N TYR A 14 7.71 5.11 -2.97
CA TYR A 14 7.88 5.88 -1.75
C TYR A 14 9.33 6.00 -1.29
N GLN A 15 10.15 4.97 -1.47
CA GLN A 15 11.58 5.08 -1.17
C GLN A 15 12.28 6.11 -2.06
N GLN A 16 11.77 6.35 -3.27
CA GLN A 16 12.30 7.37 -4.18
C GLN A 16 11.77 8.78 -3.91
N VAL A 17 10.48 8.92 -3.60
CA VAL A 17 9.79 10.23 -3.50
C VAL A 17 9.66 10.73 -2.06
N GLY A 18 9.56 9.83 -1.08
CA GLY A 18 9.48 10.13 0.35
C GLY A 18 8.16 10.69 0.86
N THR A 19 7.15 10.90 0.00
CA THR A 19 5.84 11.47 0.41
C THR A 19 4.65 10.61 -0.03
N TYR A 20 3.71 10.37 0.89
CA TYR A 20 2.55 9.53 0.62
C TYR A 20 1.59 10.09 -0.44
N ARG A 21 1.52 11.43 -0.57
CA ARG A 21 0.62 12.12 -1.50
C ARG A 21 1.11 12.02 -2.94
N ALA A 22 2.38 12.33 -3.18
CA ALA A 22 2.96 12.23 -4.52
C ALA A 22 2.97 10.78 -5.03
N VAL A 23 3.29 9.81 -4.17
CA VAL A 23 3.20 8.37 -4.53
C VAL A 23 1.77 7.97 -4.89
N ALA A 24 0.78 8.52 -4.19
CA ALA A 24 -0.62 8.25 -4.49
C ALA A 24 -1.02 8.79 -5.87
N GLU A 25 -0.52 9.96 -6.27
CA GLU A 25 -0.75 10.51 -7.60
C GLU A 25 -0.07 9.67 -8.70
N ILE A 26 1.18 9.25 -8.47
CA ILE A 26 1.93 8.40 -9.42
C ILE A 26 1.26 7.04 -9.62
N CYS A 27 0.88 6.37 -8.54
CA CYS A 27 0.25 5.04 -8.60
C CYS A 27 -1.26 5.08 -8.85
N GLY A 28 -1.89 6.27 -8.98
CA GLY A 28 -3.33 6.41 -9.15
C GLY A 28 -4.15 5.87 -7.97
N THR A 29 -3.67 6.04 -6.74
CA THR A 29 -4.32 5.53 -5.53
C THR A 29 -4.61 6.63 -4.51
N THR A 30 -5.07 6.26 -3.31
CA THR A 30 -5.25 7.23 -2.22
C THR A 30 -4.08 7.18 -1.27
N HIS A 31 -3.66 8.32 -0.74
CA HIS A 31 -2.58 8.43 0.26
C HIS A 31 -2.80 7.54 1.49
N LYS A 32 -4.06 7.28 1.89
CA LYS A 32 -4.37 6.32 2.98
C LYS A 32 -3.99 4.88 2.60
N THR A 33 -4.12 4.52 1.32
CA THR A 33 -3.73 3.19 0.83
C THR A 33 -2.21 3.08 0.82
N VAL A 34 -1.52 4.11 0.32
CA VAL A 34 -0.05 4.16 0.35
C VAL A 34 0.44 3.99 1.78
N LYS A 35 -0.05 4.80 2.73
CA LYS A 35 0.33 4.70 4.15
C LYS A 35 0.18 3.27 4.70
N ARG A 36 -0.97 2.62 4.48
CA ARG A 36 -1.19 1.23 4.95
C ARG A 36 -0.26 0.21 4.31
N VAL A 37 0.10 0.39 3.04
CA VAL A 37 1.01 -0.53 2.34
C VAL A 37 2.41 -0.41 2.94
N ILE A 38 2.84 0.80 3.28
CA ILE A 38 4.17 1.05 3.85
C ILE A 38 4.24 0.60 5.29
N GLU A 39 3.27 0.96 6.12
CA GLU A 39 3.18 0.46 7.50
C GLU A 39 3.19 -1.08 7.54
N ARG A 40 2.56 -1.73 6.56
CA ARG A 40 2.59 -3.19 6.41
C ARG A 40 3.98 -3.70 6.00
N ALA A 41 4.59 -3.06 5.00
CA ALA A 41 5.91 -3.46 4.51
C ALA A 41 6.99 -3.31 5.59
N GLU A 42 6.93 -2.23 6.37
CA GLU A 42 7.82 -1.99 7.52
C GLU A 42 7.53 -2.96 8.68
N GLY A 43 6.25 -3.30 8.91
CA GLY A 43 5.84 -4.27 9.92
C GLY A 43 6.10 -5.73 9.55
N GLY A 44 6.56 -6.02 8.32
CA GLY A 44 6.77 -7.39 7.83
C GLY A 44 5.49 -8.24 7.77
N GLU A 45 4.31 -7.61 7.86
CA GLU A 45 3.05 -8.33 8.03
C GLU A 45 2.45 -8.71 6.67
N GLU A 46 2.03 -9.96 6.50
CA GLU A 46 1.33 -10.38 5.28
C GLU A 46 -0.10 -9.79 5.28
N ARG A 47 -0.64 -9.49 4.08
CA ARG A 47 -1.94 -8.84 3.96
C ARG A 47 -3.00 -9.62 4.75
N PRO A 48 -3.64 -9.03 5.78
CA PRO A 48 -4.66 -9.72 6.55
C PRO A 48 -5.78 -10.13 5.60
N VAL A 49 -6.03 -11.43 5.53
CA VAL A 49 -7.16 -12.00 4.81
C VAL A 49 -8.40 -11.47 5.52
N ARG A 50 -9.09 -10.52 4.88
CA ARG A 50 -10.33 -9.98 5.42
C ARG A 50 -11.35 -11.11 5.46
N ALA A 51 -11.69 -11.57 6.66
CA ALA A 51 -12.82 -12.46 6.84
C ALA A 51 -14.10 -11.79 6.32
N PRO A 52 -15.01 -12.54 5.67
CA PRO A 52 -16.29 -12.01 5.25
C PRO A 52 -17.06 -11.51 6.48
N ARG A 53 -17.70 -10.35 6.37
CA ARG A 53 -18.52 -9.81 7.46
C ARG A 53 -19.77 -10.71 7.59
N PRO A 54 -20.15 -11.15 8.80
CA PRO A 54 -21.40 -11.87 8.99
C PRO A 54 -22.58 -10.97 8.59
N SER A 55 -23.56 -11.56 7.90
CA SER A 55 -24.80 -10.92 7.43
C SER A 55 -25.73 -10.52 8.58
#